data_AF-A0A0B6XWJ0-F1
#
_entry.id   AF-A0A0B6XWJ0-F1
#
_cell.length_a   1.000
_cell.length_b   1.000
_cell.length_c   1.000
_cell.angle_alpha   90.00
_cell.angle_beta   90.00
_cell.angle_gamma   90.00
#
_symmetry.space_group_name_H-M   'P 1'
#
loop_
_entity.id
_entity.type
_entity.pdbx_description
1 polymer ?
#
loop_
_entity_poly.entity_id
_entity_poly.type
_entity_poly.pdbx_seq_one_letter_code
_entity_poly.pdbx_strand_id
1 'polypeptide(L)' 'QRLHIVAEQAQWYKPLSLSELYPLLKQYHGEKYRLVFGNTGFGIFGEIGPWNFKTLIDIRGIQDLYTINL' A
#
# COMPACT_ATOMS: atom_id res chain seq x y z
N GLN A 1 13.32 6.32 0.20
CA GLN A 1 14.01 5.15 0.78
C GLN A 1 13.07 3.96 0.73
N ARG A 2 13.56 2.80 0.28
CA ARG A 2 12.81 1.54 0.30
C ARG A 2 12.60 1.12 1.77
N LEU A 3 11.36 0.86 2.15
CA LEU A 3 10.99 0.55 3.52
C LEU A 3 9.93 -0.56 3.52
N HIS A 4 10.18 -1.58 4.34
CA HIS A 4 9.24 -2.63 4.67
C HIS A 4 9.13 -2.67 6.19
N ILE A 5 7.95 -2.37 6.71
CA ILE A 5 7.68 -2.34 8.15
C ILE A 5 6.82 -3.55 8.48
N VAL A 6 7.23 -4.33 9.47
CA VAL A 6 6.49 -5.50 9.94
C VAL A 6 6.09 -5.24 11.38
N ALA A 7 4.78 -5.24 11.63
CA ALA A 7 4.19 -5.18 12.96
C ALA A 7 3.55 -6.54 13.29
N GLU A 8 3.09 -6.71 14.52
CA GLU A 8 2.47 -7.96 15.00
C GLU A 8 1.27 -8.42 14.14
N GLN A 9 0.50 -7.48 13.58
CA GLN A 9 -0.77 -7.76 12.91
C GLN A 9 -0.78 -7.41 11.42
N ALA A 10 0.19 -6.63 10.94
CA ALA A 10 0.21 -6.13 9.57
C ALA A 10 1.62 -5.82 9.09
N GLN A 11 1.80 -5.82 7.78
CA GLN A 11 3.02 -5.39 7.10
C GLN A 11 2.74 -4.24 6.14
N TRP A 12 3.73 -3.37 5.99
CA TRP A 12 3.65 -2.16 5.18
C TRP A 12 4.80 -2.12 4.19
N TYR A 13 4.48 -2.12 2.89
CA TYR A 13 5.42 -1.96 1.79
C TYR A 13 5.43 -0.52 1.27
N LYS A 14 6.62 0.00 0.93
CA LYS A 14 6.80 1.33 0.31
C LYS A 14 7.55 1.22 -1.02
N PRO A 15 6.94 0.64 -2.08
CA PRO A 15 7.55 0.60 -3.41
C PRO A 15 7.81 2.01 -3.96
N LEU A 16 8.87 2.15 -4.74
CA LEU A 16 9.27 3.41 -5.37
C LEU A 16 9.06 3.44 -6.88
N SER A 17 8.65 2.31 -7.48
CA SER A 17 8.38 2.19 -8.92
C SER A 17 7.26 1.21 -9.22
N LEU A 18 6.71 1.26 -10.44
CA LEU A 18 5.73 0.28 -10.91
C LEU A 18 6.30 -1.15 -10.94
N SER A 19 7.59 -1.29 -11.28
CA SER A 19 8.27 -2.60 -11.30
C SER A 19 8.36 -3.25 -9.92
N GLU A 20 8.39 -2.45 -8.85
CA GLU A 20 8.33 -2.95 -7.46
C GLU A 20 6.89 -3.20 -7.00
N LEU A 21 5.91 -2.46 -7.55
CA LEU A 21 4.50 -2.63 -7.22
C LEU A 21 3.92 -3.92 -7.80
N TYR A 22 4.15 -4.21 -9.09
CA TYR A 22 3.49 -5.35 -9.75
C TYR A 22 3.74 -6.71 -9.08
N PRO A 23 4.96 -7.05 -8.62
CA PRO A 23 5.20 -8.29 -7.89
C PRO A 23 4.37 -8.38 -6.60
N LEU A 24 4.21 -7.28 -5.86
CA LEU A 24 3.39 -7.24 -4.64
C LEU A 24 1.92 -7.48 -4.95
N LEU A 25 1.38 -6.86 -6.00
CA LEU A 25 -0.01 -7.08 -6.42
C LEU A 25 -0.25 -8.54 -6.82
N LYS A 26 0.71 -9.15 -7.53
CA LYS A 26 0.64 -10.57 -7.91
C LYS A 26 0.74 -11.50 -6.70
N GLN A 27 1.66 -11.20 -5.78
CA GLN A 27 1.87 -12.00 -4.57
C GLN A 27 0.63 -12.04 -3.69
N TYR A 28 -0.04 -10.90 -3.50
CA TYR A 28 -1.17 -10.76 -2.58
C TYR A 28 -2.55 -10.82 -3.26
N HIS A 29 -2.65 -11.21 -4.53
CA HIS A 29 -3.91 -11.19 -5.30
C HIS A 29 -5.07 -11.98 -4.66
N GLY A 30 -4.76 -13.05 -3.90
CA GLY A 30 -5.74 -13.88 -3.19
C GLY A 30 -6.04 -13.43 -1.75
N GLU A 31 -5.39 -12.36 -1.28
CA GLU A 31 -5.51 -11.83 0.06
C GLU A 31 -6.15 -10.44 0.05
N LYS A 32 -6.72 -10.04 1.20
CA LYS A 32 -7.14 -8.65 1.40
C LYS A 32 -5.89 -7.78 1.63
N TYR A 33 -5.44 -7.08 0.60
CA TYR A 33 -4.44 -6.02 0.71
C TYR A 33 -5.04 -4.64 0.44
N ARG A 34 -4.38 -3.59 0.92
CA ARG A 34 -4.80 -2.19 0.76
C ARG A 34 -3.73 -1.35 0.08
N LEU A 35 -4.10 -0.64 -0.98
CA LEU A 35 -3.29 0.46 -1.53
C LEU A 35 -3.52 1.73 -0.69
N VAL A 36 -2.43 2.38 -0.28
CA VAL A 36 -2.44 3.56 0.58
C VAL A 36 -1.77 4.72 -0.17
N PHE A 37 -2.49 5.84 -0.31
CA PHE A 37 -1.93 7.10 -0.81
C PHE A 37 -1.99 8.18 0.28
N GLY A 38 -3.14 8.85 0.50
CA GLY A 38 -3.27 9.89 1.52
C GLY A 38 -3.73 9.41 2.91
N ASN A 39 -4.31 8.20 3.00
CA ASN A 39 -4.93 7.62 4.21
C ASN A 39 -6.00 8.47 4.92
N THR A 40 -6.43 9.61 4.35
CA THR A 40 -7.36 10.58 4.97
C THR A 40 -8.79 10.05 5.14
N GLY A 41 -9.24 9.14 4.26
CA GLY A 41 -10.52 8.46 4.45
C GLY A 41 -10.45 7.32 5.47
N PHE A 42 -9.41 6.48 5.39
CA PHE A 42 -9.32 5.26 6.20
C PHE A 42 -8.84 5.49 7.63
N GLY A 43 -8.00 6.50 7.86
CA GLY A 43 -7.51 6.84 9.20
C GLY A 43 -8.59 7.34 10.17
N ILE A 44 -9.75 7.76 9.65
CA ILE A 44 -10.90 8.22 10.45
C ILE A 44 -11.82 7.05 10.84
N PHE A 45 -11.98 6.04 9.98
CA PHE A 45 -12.83 4.87 10.24
C PHE A 45 -12.01 3.71 10.84
N GLY A 46 -11.48 3.92 12.05
CA GLY A 46 -10.63 2.94 12.75
C GLY A 46 -11.26 1.55 12.95
N GLU A 47 -12.59 1.45 12.92
CA GLU A 47 -13.35 0.20 13.01
C GLU A 47 -13.38 -0.61 11.70
N ILE A 48 -13.13 0.04 10.55
CA ILE A 48 -12.84 -0.58 9.25
C ILE A 48 -11.32 -0.73 9.07
N GLY A 49 -10.55 -0.49 10.14
CA GLY A 49 -9.11 -0.24 10.17
C GLY A 49 -8.21 -1.40 9.73
N PRO A 50 -6.88 -1.25 9.91
CA PRO A 50 -5.86 -2.18 9.40
C PRO A 50 -6.05 -3.63 9.84
N TRP A 51 -6.86 -3.87 10.86
CA TRP A 51 -7.31 -5.20 11.33
C TRP A 51 -7.94 -6.06 10.21
N ASN A 52 -8.50 -5.45 9.15
CA ASN A 52 -9.04 -6.16 7.98
C ASN A 52 -8.01 -6.45 6.88
N PHE A 53 -6.80 -5.87 6.96
CA PHE A 53 -5.78 -5.94 5.93
C PHE A 53 -4.42 -6.25 6.55
N LYS A 54 -3.97 -7.49 6.37
CA LYS A 54 -2.62 -7.92 6.80
C LYS A 54 -1.51 -7.26 6.00
N THR A 55 -1.82 -6.74 4.81
CA THR A 55 -0.87 -6.15 3.87
C THR A 55 -1.31 -4.76 3.43
N LEU A 56 -0.47 -3.76 3.69
CA LEU A 56 -0.61 -2.39 3.22
C LEU A 56 0.51 -2.06 2.24
N ILE A 57 0.16 -1.40 1.13
CA ILE A 57 1.11 -1.01 0.09
C ILE A 57 0.96 0.50 -0.13
N ASP A 58 1.94 1.26 0.32
CA ASP A 58 2.00 2.71 0.17
C ASP A 58 2.59 3.09 -1.19
N ILE A 59 1.72 3.61 -2.04
CA ILE A 59 2.01 3.91 -3.44
C ILE A 59 2.44 5.37 -3.65
N ARG A 60 2.54 6.19 -2.60
CA ARG A 60 3.00 7.60 -2.70
C ARG A 60 4.42 7.73 -3.25
N GLY A 61 5.25 6.70 -3.08
CA GLY A 61 6.64 6.71 -3.56
C GLY A 61 6.77 6.59 -5.07
N ILE A 62 5.73 6.11 -5.76
CA ILE A 62 5.78 5.76 -7.19
C ILE A 62 5.50 7.01 -8.03
N GLN A 63 6.56 7.63 -8.56
CA GLN A 63 6.45 8.88 -9.32
C GLN A 63 5.61 8.74 -10.60
N ASP A 64 5.61 7.56 -11.23
CA ASP A 64 4.83 7.27 -12.43
C ASP A 64 3.31 7.48 -12.23
N LEU A 65 2.82 7.39 -10.98
CA LEU A 65 1.40 7.57 -10.65
C LEU A 65 0.97 9.05 -10.56
N TYR A 66 1.92 9.98 -10.65
CA TYR A 66 1.67 11.43 -10.58
C TYR A 66 1.61 12.09 -11.97
N THR A 67 1.88 11.33 -13.03
CA THR A 67 1.90 11.85 -14.39
C THR A 67 0.48 12.15 -14.88
N ILE A 68 0.28 13.37 -15.39
CA ILE A 68 -0.93 13.77 -16.12
C ILE A 68 -0.50 13.97 -17.58
N ASN A 69 -0.98 13.08 -18.46
CA ASN A 69 -0.83 13.27 -19.90
C ASN A 69 -2.06 14.05 -20.39
N LEU A 70 -1.82 15.27 -20.85
CA LEU A 70 -2.83 16.17 -21.42
C LEU A 70 -2.94 15.97 -22.94
#